data_AF-X1RKX9-F1
#
_entry.id   AF-X1RKX9-F1
#
_cell.length_a   1.000
_cell.length_b   1.000
_cell.length_c   1.000
_cell.angle_alpha   90.00
_cell.angle_beta   90.00
_cell.angle_gamma   90.00
#
_symmetry.space_group_name_H-M   'P 1'
#
loop_
_entity.id
_entity.type
_entity.pdbx_description
1 polymer ?
#
loop_
_entity_poly.entity_id
_entity_poly.type
_entity_poly.pdbx_seq_one_letter_code
_entity_poly.pdbx_strand_id
1 'polypeptide(L)' 'GEVKGDKVTVFKYKSKVRYRKKTGHRQIYTTLSINEIIKPGE' A
#
# COMPACT_ATOMS: atom_id res chain seq x y z
N GLY A 1 5.58 9.94 0.60
CA GLY A 1 5.87 8.58 0.13
C GLY A 1 6.14 8.66 -1.35
N GLU A 2 7.38 8.42 -1.72
CA GLU A 2 7.95 8.79 -3.03
C GLU A 2 7.74 7.70 -4.08
N VAL A 3 7.45 6.46 -3.65
CA VAL A 3 7.32 5.30 -4.52
C VAL A 3 5.93 4.68 -4.42
N LYS A 4 5.31 4.45 -5.59
CA LYS A 4 4.04 3.70 -5.71
C LYS A 4 4.37 2.22 -5.86
N GLY A 5 3.88 1.40 -4.93
CA GLY A 5 3.96 -0.04 -5.05
C GLY A 5 3.08 -0.61 -6.16
N ASP A 6 3.04 -1.93 -6.23
CA ASP A 6 2.28 -2.66 -7.23
C ASP A 6 0.78 -2.37 -7.15
N LYS A 7 0.13 -2.49 -8.31
CA LYS A 7 -1.29 -2.19 -8.44
C LYS A 7 -2.11 -3.35 -7.89
N VAL A 8 -2.72 -3.14 -6.73
CA VAL A 8 -3.70 -4.06 -6.16
C VAL A 8 -5.07 -3.78 -6.77
N THR A 9 -5.69 -4.79 -7.36
CA THR A 9 -7.03 -4.68 -7.93
C THR A 9 -8.07 -5.02 -6.87
N VAL A 10 -8.82 -4.03 -6.40
CA VAL A 10 -9.92 -4.21 -5.46
C VAL A 10 -11.22 -4.38 -6.25
N PHE A 11 -11.82 -5.57 -6.17
CA PHE A 11 -13.11 -5.87 -6.77
C PHE A 11 -14.17 -6.09 -5.70
N LYS A 12 -15.18 -5.24 -5.67
CA LYS A 12 -16.36 -5.38 -4.80
C LYS A 12 -17.54 -5.82 -5.64
N TYR A 13 -18.23 -6.87 -5.23
CA TYR A 13 -19.42 -7.38 -5.89
C TYR A 13 -20.50 -7.73 -4.87
N LYS A 14 -21.75 -7.41 -5.19
CA LYS A 14 -22.93 -7.91 -4.48
C LYS A 14 -23.94 -8.45 -5.49
N SER A 15 -24.37 -9.69 -5.30
CA SER A 15 -25.31 -10.37 -6.19
C SER A 15 -26.70 -9.72 -6.17
N LYS A 16 -27.40 -9.77 -7.32
CA LYS A 16 -28.82 -9.37 -7.48
C LYS A 16 -29.16 -7.89 -7.22
N VAL A 17 -28.20 -7.09 -6.75
CA VAL A 17 -28.36 -5.65 -6.52
C VAL A 17 -27.62 -4.79 -7.56
N ARG A 18 -27.14 -5.39 -8.65
CA ARG A 18 -26.33 -4.75 -9.72
C ARG A 18 -25.11 -3.96 -9.22
N TYR A 19 -24.64 -4.23 -8.00
CA TYR A 19 -23.48 -3.56 -7.43
C TYR A 19 -22.21 -4.34 -7.78
N ARG A 20 -21.39 -3.76 -8.66
CA ARG A 20 -19.99 -4.14 -8.84
C ARG A 20 -19.13 -2.89 -8.93
N LYS A 21 -17.97 -2.87 -8.28
CA LYS A 21 -16.98 -1.80 -8.39
C LYS A 21 -15.59 -2.41 -8.50
N LYS A 22 -14.82 -1.96 -9.50
CA LYS A 22 -13.41 -2.34 -9.69
C LYS A 22 -12.58 -1.07 -9.53
N THR A 23 -11.70 -1.07 -8.54
CA THR A 23 -10.83 0.08 -8.24
C THR A 23 -9.39 -0.42 -8.10
N GLY A 24 -8.44 0.35 -8.61
CA GLY A 24 -7.03 0.10 -8.33
C GLY A 24 -6.61 0.81 -7.06
N HIS A 25 -5.91 0.12 -6.18
CA HIS A 25 -5.15 0.75 -5.10
C HIS A 25 -3.67 0.58 -5.40
N ARG A 26 -2.91 1.66 -5.30
CA ARG A 26 -1.44 1.62 -5.29
C ARG A 26 -1.01 2.13 -3.94
N GLN A 27 -0.41 1.25 -3.15
CA GLN A 27 0.09 1.66 -1.86
C GLN A 27 1.29 2.57 -2.06
N ILE A 28 1.31 3.68 -1.34
CA ILE A 28 2.42 4.61 -1.34
C ILE A 28 3.36 4.16 -0.22
N TYR A 29 4.59 3.80 -0.58
CA TYR A 29 5.61 3.38 0.35
C TYR A 29 6.66 4.48 0.53
N THR A 30 7.41 4.37 1.63
CA THR A 30 8.59 5.19 1.91
C THR A 30 9.76 4.23 2.01
N THR A 31 10.79 4.46 1.20
CA THR A 31 12.05 3.72 1.29
C THR A 31 12.92 4.39 2.34
N LEU A 32 13.44 3.62 3.29
CA LEU A 32 14.34 4.11 4.32
C LEU A 32 15.68 3.39 4.18
N SER A 33 16.78 4.14 4.23
CA SER A 33 18.13 3.61 4.40
C SER A 33 18.54 3.79 5.85
N ILE A 34 18.95 2.72 6.51
CA ILE A 34 19.47 2.77 7.88
C ILE A 34 20.98 2.95 7.76
N ASN A 35 21.47 4.14 8.09
CA ASN A 35 22.90 4.46 7.97
C ASN A 35 23.67 4.06 9.22
N GLU A 36 23.07 4.24 10.40
CA GLU A 36 23.65 3.88 11.67
C GLU A 36 22.56 3.51 12.67
N ILE A 37 22.91 2.67 13.63
CA ILE A 37 22.05 2.35 14.76
C ILE A 37 22.89 2.58 16.02
N ILE A 38 22.60 3.66 16.75
CA ILE A 38 23.28 3.99 18.00
C ILE A 38 22.55 3.26 19.13
N LYS A 39 23.30 2.55 19.98
CA LYS A 39 22.74 1.97 21.21
C LYS A 39 22.71 3.04 22.30
N PRO A 40 21.63 3.15 23.08
CA PRO A 40 21.61 4.03 24.23
C PRO A 40 22.51 3.45 25.32
N GLY A 41 23.67 4.08 25.57
CA GLY A 41 24.53 3.78 26.73
C GLY A 41 26.01 3.53 26.48
N GLU A 42 26.56 3.84 25.30
CA GLU A 42 28.00 3.94 25.05
C GLU A 42 28.34 5.31 24.49
#